data_AF-X0X2Z1-F1
#
_entry.id   AF-X0X2Z1-F1
#
_cell.length_a   1.000
_cell.length_b   1.000
_cell.length_c   1.000
_cell.angle_alpha   90.00
_cell.angle_beta   90.00
_cell.angle_gamma   90.00
#
_symmetry.space_group_name_H-M   'P 1'
#
loop_
_entity.id
_entity.type
_entity.pdbx_description
1 polymer ?
#
loop_
_entity_poly.entity_id
_entity_poly.type
_entity_poly.pdbx_seq_one_letter_code
_entity_poly.pdbx_strand_id
1 'polypeptide(L)'
;ITSETKDPAGGQYIRDANGDPTGWIKGSPASLPVLRAIEAIPPSAMLASIPEVLEGLTEFGFTAAIDMGNPIATETGLQTIVDLDRQGKLPLRMSMTHFVNTPHVAQTALKVQRQYAEQYQSDHVWFDTLKIVDDSVMENQKAAMLEPYLTSGERGLLYFDQQAMQQLVLGAAQMGHGTATHCIGDWAVRETLDAAEALRQSGDQTTRFIATHVQMVHPDDRKRFGELNVIVQTTANWANYQ
;
A
#
# COMPACT_ATOMS: atom_id res chain seq x y z
N ILE A 1 -9.98 -24.80 -2.23
CA ILE A 1 -8.71 -24.93 -2.97
C ILE A 1 -8.47 -26.42 -3.20
N THR A 2 -8.20 -26.82 -4.44
CA THR A 2 -7.97 -28.23 -4.87
C THR A 2 -6.59 -28.37 -5.53
N SER A 3 -6.16 -29.57 -5.93
CA SER A 3 -4.95 -29.83 -6.76
C SER A 3 -4.91 -28.95 -8.02
N GLU A 4 -6.08 -28.76 -8.65
CA GLU A 4 -6.22 -28.04 -9.93
C GLU A 4 -6.29 -26.51 -9.80
N THR A 5 -6.37 -25.97 -8.57
CA THR A 5 -6.44 -24.52 -8.38
C THR A 5 -5.09 -23.89 -8.73
N LYS A 6 -5.07 -23.01 -9.74
CA LYS A 6 -3.85 -22.28 -10.12
C LYS A 6 -3.49 -21.22 -9.10
N ASP A 7 -2.18 -20.98 -8.96
CA ASP A 7 -1.66 -19.88 -8.17
C ASP A 7 -2.01 -18.53 -8.83
N PRO A 8 -2.55 -17.55 -8.08
CA PRO A 8 -2.70 -16.20 -8.60
C PRO A 8 -1.34 -15.50 -8.70
N ALA A 9 -1.22 -14.52 -9.59
CA ALA A 9 -0.01 -13.69 -9.66
C ALA A 9 0.28 -13.06 -8.28
N GLY A 10 1.52 -13.23 -7.78
CA GLY A 10 1.94 -12.72 -6.46
C GLY A 10 1.43 -13.52 -5.25
N GLY A 11 0.76 -14.66 -5.45
CA GLY A 11 0.33 -15.55 -4.37
C GLY A 11 0.60 -17.02 -4.69
N GLN A 12 0.53 -17.89 -3.68
CA GLN A 12 0.79 -19.32 -3.85
C GLN A 12 -0.07 -20.17 -2.90
N TYR A 13 -0.63 -21.27 -3.42
CA TYR A 13 -1.18 -22.36 -2.63
C TYR A 13 -0.14 -23.47 -2.54
N ILE A 14 0.43 -23.70 -1.34
CA ILE A 14 1.50 -24.69 -1.19
C ILE A 14 0.95 -26.11 -1.28
N ARG A 15 1.61 -26.91 -2.12
CA ARG A 15 1.29 -28.31 -2.35
C ARG A 15 2.40 -29.21 -1.82
N ASP A 16 2.02 -30.41 -1.40
CA ASP A 16 2.97 -31.45 -1.04
C ASP A 16 3.54 -32.15 -2.29
N ALA A 17 4.35 -33.18 -2.08
CA ALA A 17 4.97 -33.95 -3.17
C ALA A 17 3.96 -34.69 -4.06
N ASN A 18 2.72 -34.91 -3.60
CA ASN A 18 1.66 -35.57 -4.35
C ASN A 18 0.80 -34.56 -5.13
N GLY A 19 1.03 -33.25 -4.95
CA GLY A 19 0.23 -32.18 -5.54
C GLY A 19 -0.98 -31.77 -4.71
N ASP A 20 -1.13 -32.33 -3.50
CA ASP A 20 -2.26 -32.02 -2.63
C ASP A 20 -2.03 -30.70 -1.88
N PRO A 21 -3.05 -29.84 -1.76
CA PRO A 21 -2.92 -28.58 -1.04
C PRO A 21 -2.68 -28.82 0.46
N THR A 22 -1.60 -28.25 0.99
CA THR A 22 -1.17 -28.40 2.39
C THR A 22 -1.95 -27.55 3.38
N GLY A 23 -2.73 -26.58 2.88
CA GLY A 23 -3.35 -25.53 3.69
C GLY A 23 -2.48 -24.30 3.95
N TRP A 24 -1.19 -24.34 3.60
CA TRP A 24 -0.32 -23.17 3.67
C TRP A 24 -0.52 -22.26 2.44
N ILE A 25 -0.91 -21.02 2.68
CA ILE A 25 -1.15 -20.00 1.65
C ILE A 25 -0.11 -18.89 1.81
N LYS A 26 0.52 -18.47 0.71
CA LYS A 26 1.50 -17.38 0.69
C LYS A 26 1.00 -16.21 -0.13
N GLY A 27 1.18 -15.00 0.41
CA GLY A 27 0.88 -13.74 -0.28
C GLY A 27 -0.61 -13.38 -0.28
N SER A 28 -0.88 -12.08 -0.19
CA SER A 28 -2.24 -11.52 -0.14
C SER A 28 -3.14 -11.92 -1.33
N PRO A 29 -2.64 -12.00 -2.58
CA PRO A 29 -3.47 -12.41 -3.71
C PRO A 29 -4.08 -13.82 -3.58
N ALA A 30 -3.41 -14.73 -2.87
CA ALA A 30 -3.92 -16.08 -2.61
C ALA A 30 -4.70 -16.19 -1.29
N SER A 31 -4.35 -15.41 -0.25
CA SER A 31 -5.03 -15.49 1.05
C SER A 31 -6.36 -14.74 1.08
N LEU A 32 -6.47 -13.57 0.41
CA LEU A 32 -7.69 -12.74 0.45
C LEU A 32 -8.94 -13.46 -0.05
N PRO A 33 -8.94 -14.20 -1.18
CA PRO A 33 -10.12 -14.94 -1.63
C PRO A 33 -10.57 -15.99 -0.62
N VAL A 34 -9.62 -16.67 0.04
CA VAL A 34 -9.92 -17.68 1.06
C VAL A 34 -10.52 -17.01 2.29
N LEU A 35 -9.90 -15.94 2.81
CA LEU A 35 -10.41 -15.19 3.96
C LEU A 35 -11.82 -14.65 3.73
N ARG A 36 -12.11 -14.18 2.50
CA ARG A 36 -13.47 -13.76 2.11
C ARG A 36 -14.44 -14.93 2.05
N ALA A 37 -14.04 -16.05 1.45
CA ALA A 37 -14.92 -17.22 1.30
C ALA A 37 -15.30 -17.87 2.64
N ILE A 38 -14.43 -17.78 3.66
CA ILE A 38 -14.71 -18.30 5.00
C ILE A 38 -15.26 -17.22 5.95
N GLU A 39 -15.51 -16.01 5.45
CA GLU A 39 -15.94 -14.85 6.25
C GLU A 39 -15.07 -14.64 7.51
N ALA A 40 -13.75 -14.84 7.41
CA ALA A 40 -12.83 -14.79 8.55
C ALA A 40 -12.91 -13.44 9.29
N ILE A 41 -13.17 -12.37 8.53
CA ILE A 41 -13.42 -11.02 9.02
C ILE A 41 -14.64 -10.51 8.27
N PRO A 42 -15.86 -10.63 8.83
CA PRO A 42 -17.05 -10.10 8.19
C PRO A 42 -16.90 -8.59 7.97
N PRO A 43 -17.24 -8.04 6.79
CA PRO A 43 -17.16 -6.61 6.54
C PRO A 43 -17.90 -5.79 7.60
N SER A 44 -19.06 -6.26 8.07
CA SER A 44 -19.82 -5.61 9.14
C SER A 44 -19.06 -5.51 10.46
N ALA A 45 -18.32 -6.55 10.85
CA ALA A 45 -17.50 -6.55 12.05
C ALA A 45 -16.34 -5.56 11.93
N MET A 46 -15.69 -5.51 10.77
CA MET A 46 -14.65 -4.53 10.48
C MET A 46 -15.17 -3.10 10.57
N LEU A 47 -16.31 -2.80 9.93
CA LEU A 47 -16.90 -1.46 9.96
C LEU A 47 -17.32 -1.05 11.38
N ALA A 48 -17.89 -1.98 12.15
CA ALA A 48 -18.25 -1.74 13.54
C ALA A 48 -17.03 -1.47 14.45
N SER A 49 -15.84 -1.98 14.09
CA SER A 49 -14.61 -1.76 14.85
C SER A 49 -13.92 -0.43 14.58
N ILE A 50 -14.23 0.25 13.46
CA ILE A 50 -13.52 1.48 13.06
C ILE A 50 -13.54 2.54 14.17
N PRO A 51 -14.68 2.89 14.81
CA PRO A 51 -14.68 3.89 15.87
C PRO A 51 -13.76 3.53 17.03
N GLU A 52 -13.83 2.28 17.51
CA GLU A 52 -13.01 1.80 18.64
C GLU A 52 -11.52 1.82 18.31
N VAL A 53 -11.13 1.43 17.11
CA VAL A 53 -9.73 1.48 16.67
C VAL A 53 -9.22 2.92 16.63
N LEU A 54 -10.00 3.86 16.11
CA LEU A 54 -9.63 5.26 16.03
C LEU A 54 -9.56 5.91 17.42
N GLU A 55 -10.51 5.62 18.30
CA GLU A 55 -10.48 6.05 19.70
C GLU A 55 -9.24 5.52 20.41
N GLY A 56 -8.93 4.23 20.24
CA GLY A 56 -7.72 3.62 20.80
C GLY A 56 -6.43 4.30 20.36
N LEU A 57 -6.33 4.75 19.10
CA LEU A 57 -5.18 5.56 18.64
C LEU A 57 -5.05 6.86 19.45
N THR A 58 -6.17 7.52 19.77
CA THR A 58 -6.12 8.76 20.56
C THR A 58 -5.68 8.53 22.00
N GLU A 59 -5.94 7.35 22.58
CA GLU A 59 -5.44 6.99 23.92
C GLU A 59 -3.91 6.93 23.98
N PHE A 60 -3.26 6.63 22.85
CA PHE A 60 -1.80 6.68 22.69
C PHE A 60 -1.28 8.07 22.26
N GLY A 61 -2.15 9.07 22.17
CA GLY A 61 -1.79 10.45 21.82
C GLY A 61 -1.69 10.74 20.33
N PHE A 62 -2.14 9.82 19.46
CA PHE A 62 -2.22 10.11 18.03
C PHE A 62 -3.33 11.13 17.75
N THR A 63 -3.01 12.19 17.01
CA THR A 63 -3.96 13.26 16.64
C THR A 63 -4.26 13.30 15.14
N ALA A 64 -3.52 12.51 14.36
CA ALA A 64 -3.74 12.33 12.94
C ALA A 64 -3.22 10.96 12.51
N ALA A 65 -3.83 10.39 11.47
CA ALA A 65 -3.36 9.18 10.80
C ALA A 65 -3.55 9.30 9.29
N ILE A 66 -2.85 8.44 8.57
CA ILE A 66 -3.03 8.26 7.13
C ILE A 66 -3.55 6.84 6.89
N ASP A 67 -4.66 6.73 6.18
CA ASP A 67 -5.17 5.46 5.69
C ASP A 67 -4.22 4.94 4.60
N MET A 68 -3.67 3.75 4.79
CA MET A 68 -2.76 3.10 3.84
C MET A 68 -3.46 2.01 3.02
N GLY A 69 -4.79 2.12 2.93
CA GLY A 69 -5.66 1.23 2.17
C GLY A 69 -6.02 -0.05 2.92
N ASN A 70 -7.20 -0.58 2.58
CA ASN A 70 -7.75 -1.80 3.15
C ASN A 70 -8.34 -2.67 2.03
N PRO A 71 -7.82 -3.87 1.74
CA PRO A 71 -8.26 -4.68 0.60
C PRO A 71 -9.59 -5.42 0.82
N ILE A 72 -10.23 -5.32 1.99
CA ILE A 72 -11.44 -6.09 2.32
C ILE A 72 -12.71 -5.25 2.17
N ALA A 73 -12.72 -4.03 2.68
CA ALA A 73 -13.88 -3.13 2.68
C ALA A 73 -13.47 -1.68 2.42
N THR A 74 -12.68 -1.43 1.37
CA THR A 74 -12.10 -0.10 1.08
C THR A 74 -13.17 0.99 1.09
N GLU A 75 -14.13 0.93 0.16
CA GLU A 75 -15.09 2.00 -0.07
C GLU A 75 -16.04 2.19 1.12
N THR A 76 -16.51 1.10 1.72
CA THR A 76 -17.40 1.20 2.90
C THR A 76 -16.65 1.68 4.14
N GLY A 77 -15.37 1.33 4.28
CA GLY A 77 -14.49 1.86 5.32
C GLY A 77 -14.28 3.36 5.17
N LEU A 78 -13.95 3.83 3.96
CA LEU A 78 -13.85 5.26 3.64
C LEU A 78 -15.15 6.00 3.99
N GLN A 79 -16.31 5.46 3.58
CA GLN A 79 -17.61 6.06 3.89
C GLN A 79 -17.88 6.12 5.39
N THR A 80 -17.48 5.10 6.16
CA THR A 80 -17.65 5.09 7.62
C THR A 80 -16.86 6.21 8.29
N ILE A 81 -15.63 6.48 7.83
CA ILE A 81 -14.82 7.62 8.31
C ILE A 81 -15.51 8.95 7.98
N VAL A 82 -16.00 9.11 6.75
CA VAL A 82 -16.74 10.31 6.32
C VAL A 82 -18.00 10.52 7.17
N ASP A 83 -18.74 9.46 7.47
CA ASP A 83 -19.96 9.55 8.28
C ASP A 83 -19.67 9.88 9.74
N LEU A 84 -18.56 9.40 10.31
CA LEU A 84 -18.10 9.80 11.64
C LEU A 84 -17.76 11.29 11.69
N ASP A 85 -17.07 11.80 10.67
CA ASP A 85 -16.72 13.21 10.58
C ASP A 85 -17.96 14.10 10.44
N ARG A 86 -18.90 13.75 9.54
CA ARG A 86 -20.20 14.44 9.41
C ARG A 86 -21.01 14.49 10.71
N GLN A 87 -20.86 13.48 11.57
CA GLN A 87 -21.51 13.41 12.87
C GLN A 87 -20.74 14.15 13.99
N GLY A 88 -19.55 14.70 13.70
CA GLY A 88 -18.68 15.28 14.71
C GLY A 88 -18.13 14.26 15.71
N LYS A 89 -18.03 12.99 15.30
CA LYS A 89 -17.58 11.86 16.14
C LYS A 89 -16.20 11.32 15.76
N LEU A 90 -15.57 11.86 14.71
CA LEU A 90 -14.24 11.41 14.32
C LEU A 90 -13.20 11.93 15.35
N PRO A 91 -12.45 11.06 16.03
CA PRO A 91 -11.64 11.49 17.17
C PRO A 91 -10.22 11.98 16.78
N LEU A 92 -9.80 11.77 15.53
CA LEU A 92 -8.52 12.26 14.99
C LEU A 92 -8.65 12.67 13.53
N ARG A 93 -7.66 13.43 13.03
CA ARG A 93 -7.60 13.81 11.61
C ARG A 93 -7.15 12.64 10.74
N MET A 94 -7.68 12.55 9.53
CA MET A 94 -7.43 11.44 8.62
C MET A 94 -7.06 11.94 7.21
N SER A 95 -5.87 11.56 6.73
CA SER A 95 -5.54 11.58 5.30
C SER A 95 -6.00 10.26 4.71
N MET A 96 -6.98 10.30 3.81
CA MET A 96 -7.59 9.13 3.19
C MET A 96 -6.98 8.88 1.81
N THR A 97 -6.77 7.61 1.47
CA THR A 97 -6.09 7.24 0.21
C THR A 97 -6.91 6.30 -0.65
N HIS A 98 -6.73 6.39 -1.97
CA HIS A 98 -7.16 5.34 -2.88
C HIS A 98 -6.04 4.29 -3.03
N PHE A 99 -6.40 3.03 -2.78
CA PHE A 99 -5.47 1.89 -2.76
C PHE A 99 -5.28 1.29 -4.17
N VAL A 100 -4.06 1.41 -4.71
CA VAL A 100 -3.67 1.00 -6.06
C VAL A 100 -2.67 -0.14 -5.97
N ASN A 101 -3.13 -1.36 -6.21
CA ASN A 101 -2.35 -2.58 -6.03
C ASN A 101 -2.21 -3.45 -7.27
N THR A 102 -2.74 -3.02 -8.41
CA THR A 102 -2.60 -3.73 -9.71
C THR A 102 -2.54 -2.73 -10.87
N PRO A 103 -1.92 -3.11 -12.01
CA PRO A 103 -1.98 -2.35 -13.25
C PRO A 103 -3.40 -2.04 -13.73
N HIS A 104 -4.36 -2.91 -13.45
CA HIS A 104 -5.76 -2.68 -13.82
C HIS A 104 -6.38 -1.52 -13.01
N VAL A 105 -6.18 -1.51 -11.70
CA VAL A 105 -6.66 -0.42 -10.81
C VAL A 105 -5.98 0.90 -11.15
N ALA A 106 -4.68 0.87 -11.51
CA ALA A 106 -3.94 2.06 -11.91
C ALA A 106 -4.56 2.83 -13.08
N GLN A 107 -5.27 2.15 -14.01
CA GLN A 107 -5.89 2.80 -15.16
C GLN A 107 -6.97 3.82 -14.77
N THR A 108 -7.63 3.63 -13.62
CA THR A 108 -8.69 4.52 -13.13
C THR A 108 -8.33 5.25 -11.85
N ALA A 109 -7.17 4.95 -11.25
CA ALA A 109 -6.73 5.43 -9.95
C ALA A 109 -6.82 6.96 -9.79
N LEU A 110 -6.28 7.72 -10.75
CA LEU A 110 -6.31 9.19 -10.71
C LEU A 110 -7.72 9.76 -10.76
N LYS A 111 -8.60 9.13 -11.56
CA LYS A 111 -10.01 9.52 -11.65
C LYS A 111 -10.72 9.25 -10.32
N VAL A 112 -10.52 8.07 -9.74
CA VAL A 112 -11.16 7.68 -8.47
C VAL A 112 -10.67 8.56 -7.32
N GLN A 113 -9.36 8.81 -7.22
CA GLN A 113 -8.80 9.72 -6.22
C GLN A 113 -9.40 11.12 -6.31
N ARG A 114 -9.53 11.66 -7.54
CA ARG A 114 -10.19 12.96 -7.77
C ARG A 114 -11.64 12.93 -7.30
N GLN A 115 -12.38 11.88 -7.63
CA GLN A 115 -13.78 11.74 -7.24
C GLN A 115 -13.94 11.71 -5.72
N TYR A 116 -13.08 11.02 -4.97
CA TYR A 116 -13.14 11.06 -3.50
C TYR A 116 -12.90 12.48 -2.96
N ALA A 117 -11.87 13.16 -3.47
CA ALA A 117 -11.55 14.53 -3.09
C ALA A 117 -12.66 15.54 -3.44
N GLU A 118 -13.42 15.32 -4.51
CA GLU A 118 -14.57 16.14 -4.89
C GLU A 118 -15.84 15.80 -4.08
N GLN A 119 -16.00 14.55 -3.67
CA GLN A 119 -17.15 14.09 -2.90
C GLN A 119 -17.12 14.54 -1.45
N TYR A 120 -15.94 14.60 -0.84
CA TYR A 120 -15.81 14.99 0.56
C TYR A 120 -14.43 15.51 0.93
N GLN A 121 -14.40 16.68 1.57
CA GLN A 121 -13.25 17.19 2.33
C GLN A 121 -13.74 18.02 3.51
N SER A 122 -12.98 18.01 4.59
CA SER A 122 -13.18 18.82 5.78
C SER A 122 -11.83 19.14 6.44
N ASP A 123 -11.84 19.88 7.53
CA ASP A 123 -10.64 20.12 8.35
C ASP A 123 -10.12 18.83 9.03
N HIS A 124 -10.94 17.78 9.13
CA HIS A 124 -10.59 16.52 9.77
C HIS A 124 -10.37 15.36 8.80
N VAL A 125 -10.90 15.43 7.58
CA VAL A 125 -10.79 14.35 6.58
C VAL A 125 -10.48 14.94 5.21
N TRP A 126 -9.42 14.48 4.57
CA TRP A 126 -9.05 14.90 3.21
C TRP A 126 -8.49 13.76 2.38
N PHE A 127 -8.53 13.91 1.06
CA PHE A 127 -8.12 12.87 0.10
C PHE A 127 -7.04 13.41 -0.84
N ASP A 128 -5.81 13.56 -0.34
CA ASP A 128 -4.71 14.20 -1.07
C ASP A 128 -3.56 13.24 -1.45
N THR A 129 -3.70 11.94 -1.16
CA THR A 129 -2.60 10.99 -1.33
C THR A 129 -3.07 9.72 -2.03
N LEU A 130 -2.35 9.29 -3.06
CA LEU A 130 -2.56 8.01 -3.73
C LEU A 130 -1.68 6.92 -3.10
N LYS A 131 -2.26 5.82 -2.61
CA LYS A 131 -1.49 4.71 -2.04
C LYS A 131 -1.19 3.68 -3.12
N ILE A 132 0.07 3.48 -3.44
CA ILE A 132 0.55 2.55 -4.48
C ILE A 132 1.25 1.37 -3.81
N VAL A 133 1.03 0.16 -4.31
CA VAL A 133 1.76 -1.04 -3.88
C VAL A 133 2.67 -1.53 -4.98
N ASP A 134 3.98 -1.35 -4.84
CA ASP A 134 4.92 -1.64 -5.93
C ASP A 134 5.52 -3.06 -5.86
N ASP A 135 5.64 -3.63 -4.66
CA ASP A 135 6.10 -5.01 -4.49
C ASP A 135 5.37 -5.77 -3.37
N SER A 136 5.85 -6.98 -3.08
CA SER A 136 5.35 -7.81 -1.98
C SER A 136 6.20 -7.61 -0.71
N VAL A 137 6.28 -8.64 0.13
CA VAL A 137 7.06 -8.64 1.38
C VAL A 137 8.25 -9.59 1.28
N MET A 138 9.26 -9.45 2.14
CA MET A 138 10.43 -10.35 2.09
C MET A 138 10.13 -11.74 2.67
N GLU A 139 9.19 -11.84 3.61
CA GLU A 139 8.84 -13.07 4.33
C GLU A 139 8.31 -14.16 3.41
N ASN A 140 7.69 -13.77 2.29
CA ASN A 140 7.24 -14.70 1.25
C ASN A 140 8.22 -14.79 0.06
N GLN A 141 9.36 -14.09 0.12
CA GLN A 141 10.37 -13.96 -0.93
C GLN A 141 9.80 -13.42 -2.26
N LYS A 142 8.89 -12.43 -2.17
CA LYS A 142 8.29 -11.77 -3.34
C LYS A 142 8.51 -10.27 -3.40
N ALA A 143 9.03 -9.64 -2.34
CA ALA A 143 9.57 -8.28 -2.44
C ALA A 143 10.67 -8.22 -3.50
N ALA A 144 10.73 -7.12 -4.26
CA ALA A 144 11.55 -7.03 -5.46
C ALA A 144 13.00 -6.70 -5.10
N MET A 145 13.93 -7.61 -5.39
CA MET A 145 15.34 -7.52 -4.99
C MET A 145 16.27 -7.31 -6.20
N LEU A 146 17.35 -6.55 -6.00
CA LEU A 146 18.40 -6.38 -7.00
C LEU A 146 19.15 -7.69 -7.24
N GLU A 147 19.43 -8.42 -6.16
CA GLU A 147 20.05 -9.75 -6.19
C GLU A 147 19.03 -10.85 -5.86
N PRO A 148 19.20 -12.08 -6.40
CA PRO A 148 18.31 -13.19 -6.08
C PRO A 148 18.29 -13.57 -4.59
N TYR A 149 17.12 -13.96 -4.07
CA TYR A 149 16.99 -14.57 -2.74
C TYR A 149 17.80 -15.88 -2.67
N LEU A 150 18.59 -16.05 -1.62
CA LEU A 150 19.46 -17.23 -1.45
C LEU A 150 18.71 -18.57 -1.49
N THR A 151 17.47 -18.59 -0.99
CA THR A 151 16.66 -19.80 -0.86
C THR A 151 15.89 -20.16 -2.13
N SER A 152 15.30 -19.19 -2.82
CA SER A 152 14.49 -19.46 -4.02
C SER A 152 15.24 -19.25 -5.32
N GLY A 153 16.33 -18.47 -5.33
CA GLY A 153 17.01 -18.05 -6.55
C GLY A 153 16.21 -17.04 -7.39
N GLU A 154 15.05 -16.60 -6.90
CA GLU A 154 14.19 -15.61 -7.55
C GLU A 154 14.51 -14.20 -7.08
N ARG A 155 14.04 -13.17 -7.79
CA ARG A 155 14.23 -11.76 -7.43
C ARG A 155 12.97 -11.07 -6.89
N GLY A 156 11.90 -11.82 -6.64
CA GLY A 156 10.58 -11.23 -6.41
C GLY A 156 10.06 -10.54 -7.67
N LEU A 157 9.11 -9.62 -7.52
CA LEU A 157 8.53 -8.92 -8.67
C LEU A 157 7.99 -7.53 -8.32
N LEU A 158 8.08 -6.62 -9.29
CA LEU A 158 7.39 -5.33 -9.28
C LEU A 158 5.98 -5.51 -9.84
N TYR A 159 5.00 -4.82 -9.26
CA TYR A 159 3.62 -4.80 -9.75
C TYR A 159 3.42 -3.80 -10.88
N PHE A 160 4.27 -2.78 -10.97
CA PHE A 160 4.26 -1.76 -12.00
C PHE A 160 5.59 -1.73 -12.73
N ASP A 161 5.56 -1.43 -14.03
CA ASP A 161 6.77 -0.99 -14.71
C ASP A 161 7.04 0.50 -14.40
N GLN A 162 8.27 0.93 -14.68
CA GLN A 162 8.71 2.28 -14.37
C GLN A 162 7.86 3.37 -15.05
N GLN A 163 7.37 3.10 -16.26
CA GLN A 163 6.54 4.05 -16.99
C GLN A 163 5.19 4.25 -16.30
N ALA A 164 4.55 3.16 -15.89
CA ALA A 164 3.28 3.19 -15.16
C ALA A 164 3.44 3.89 -13.80
N MET A 165 4.52 3.61 -13.07
CA MET A 165 4.81 4.28 -11.79
C MET A 165 4.97 5.80 -11.97
N GLN A 166 5.77 6.22 -12.95
CA GLN A 166 5.95 7.65 -13.25
C GLN A 166 4.64 8.33 -13.67
N GLN A 167 3.82 7.67 -14.48
CA GLN A 167 2.51 8.20 -14.89
C GLN A 167 1.59 8.42 -13.68
N LEU A 168 1.54 7.48 -12.74
CA LEU A 168 0.75 7.64 -11.51
C LEU A 168 1.26 8.79 -10.65
N VAL A 169 2.57 8.87 -10.44
CA VAL A 169 3.20 9.91 -9.59
C VAL A 169 3.01 11.30 -10.20
N LEU A 170 3.36 11.48 -11.46
CA LEU A 170 3.23 12.77 -12.15
C LEU A 170 1.76 13.16 -12.30
N GLY A 171 0.88 12.20 -12.58
CA GLY A 171 -0.56 12.42 -12.67
C GLY A 171 -1.18 12.84 -11.34
N ALA A 172 -0.76 12.24 -10.22
CA ALA A 172 -1.18 12.65 -8.87
C ALA A 172 -0.70 14.08 -8.56
N ALA A 173 0.57 14.39 -8.87
CA ALA A 173 1.13 15.72 -8.67
C ALA A 173 0.39 16.80 -9.48
N GLN A 174 0.04 16.52 -10.73
CA GLN A 174 -0.72 17.45 -11.59
C GLN A 174 -2.11 17.81 -11.03
N MET A 175 -2.69 16.95 -10.20
CA MET A 175 -3.95 17.24 -9.50
C MET A 175 -3.74 17.77 -8.08
N GLY A 176 -2.50 18.11 -7.69
CA GLY A 176 -2.14 18.63 -6.38
C GLY A 176 -2.06 17.58 -5.27
N HIS A 177 -1.96 16.30 -5.64
CA HIS A 177 -1.97 15.17 -4.70
C HIS A 177 -0.58 14.52 -4.62
N GLY A 178 -0.24 14.02 -3.44
CA GLY A 178 0.96 13.22 -3.20
C GLY A 178 0.76 11.73 -3.47
N THR A 179 1.83 10.97 -3.23
CA THR A 179 1.81 9.51 -3.29
C THR A 179 2.42 8.89 -2.04
N ALA A 180 1.96 7.70 -1.70
CA ALA A 180 2.57 6.82 -0.72
C ALA A 180 2.81 5.45 -1.37
N THR A 181 4.06 5.08 -1.60
CA THR A 181 4.42 3.86 -2.32
C THR A 181 4.96 2.81 -1.36
N HIS A 182 4.31 1.65 -1.29
CA HIS A 182 4.87 0.45 -0.65
C HIS A 182 6.03 -0.04 -1.50
N CYS A 183 7.21 -0.07 -0.87
CA CYS A 183 8.45 -0.59 -1.43
C CYS A 183 9.25 -1.24 -0.30
N ILE A 184 9.44 -2.56 -0.38
CA ILE A 184 10.18 -3.32 0.63
C ILE A 184 11.57 -3.71 0.13
N GLY A 185 11.64 -4.33 -1.04
CA GLY A 185 12.90 -4.78 -1.61
C GLY A 185 13.72 -3.64 -2.22
N ASP A 186 15.03 -3.83 -2.31
CA ASP A 186 15.95 -2.78 -2.77
C ASP A 186 15.78 -2.42 -4.25
N TRP A 187 15.25 -3.33 -5.07
CA TRP A 187 14.84 -3.02 -6.44
C TRP A 187 13.57 -2.14 -6.46
N ALA A 188 12.55 -2.46 -5.66
CA ALA A 188 11.34 -1.62 -5.54
C ALA A 188 11.65 -0.22 -4.99
N VAL A 189 12.55 -0.12 -4.01
CA VAL A 189 13.01 1.17 -3.48
C VAL A 189 13.68 1.99 -4.58
N ARG A 190 14.53 1.38 -5.42
CA ARG A 190 15.18 2.08 -6.53
C ARG A 190 14.18 2.61 -7.55
N GLU A 191 13.23 1.81 -8.00
CA GLU A 191 12.19 2.24 -8.96
C GLU A 191 11.32 3.36 -8.38
N THR A 192 10.96 3.23 -7.09
CA THR A 192 10.23 4.27 -6.35
C THR A 192 11.01 5.60 -6.32
N LEU A 193 12.33 5.56 -6.09
CA LEU A 193 13.19 6.75 -6.11
C LEU A 193 13.36 7.31 -7.52
N ASP A 194 13.45 6.47 -8.55
CA ASP A 194 13.49 6.90 -9.94
C ASP A 194 12.18 7.64 -10.35
N ALA A 195 11.04 7.22 -9.80
CA ALA A 195 9.76 7.93 -10.00
C ALA A 195 9.71 9.26 -9.25
N ALA A 196 10.27 9.33 -8.03
CA ALA A 196 10.43 10.58 -7.30
C ALA A 196 11.39 11.54 -8.03
N GLU A 197 12.45 11.02 -8.65
CA GLU A 197 13.37 11.80 -9.48
C GLU A 197 12.67 12.40 -10.69
N ALA A 198 11.87 11.60 -11.42
CA ALA A 198 11.06 12.11 -12.53
C ALA A 198 10.11 13.24 -12.09
N LEU A 199 9.50 13.11 -10.89
CA LEU A 199 8.68 14.18 -10.30
C LEU A 199 9.50 15.47 -10.09
N ARG A 200 10.68 15.38 -9.49
CA ARG A 200 11.53 16.56 -9.25
C ARG A 200 12.04 17.17 -10.56
N GLN A 201 12.37 16.35 -11.55
CA GLN A 201 12.80 16.81 -12.87
C GLN A 201 11.67 17.48 -13.66
N SER A 202 10.40 17.18 -13.36
CA SER A 202 9.24 17.90 -13.94
C SER A 202 9.11 19.35 -13.47
N GLY A 203 9.90 19.77 -12.47
CA GLY A 203 9.85 21.08 -11.85
C GLY A 203 9.08 21.12 -10.53
N ASP A 204 8.37 20.03 -10.17
CA ASP A 204 7.66 19.93 -8.90
C ASP A 204 8.61 19.62 -7.73
N GLN A 205 8.80 20.59 -6.85
CA GLN A 205 9.65 20.46 -5.66
C GLN A 205 8.86 20.28 -4.35
N THR A 206 7.52 20.35 -4.40
CA THR A 206 6.68 20.53 -3.21
C THR A 206 5.72 19.38 -2.96
N THR A 207 5.31 18.65 -4.01
CA THR A 207 4.42 17.52 -3.87
C THR A 207 5.05 16.45 -2.99
N ARG A 208 4.30 16.04 -1.96
CA ARG A 208 4.71 15.02 -0.99
C ARG A 208 4.83 13.68 -1.70
N PHE A 209 6.00 13.07 -1.56
CA PHE A 209 6.26 11.74 -2.05
C PHE A 209 6.72 10.90 -0.86
N ILE A 210 5.96 9.84 -0.53
CA ILE A 210 6.21 8.99 0.63
C ILE A 210 6.64 7.61 0.14
N ALA A 211 7.82 7.16 0.55
CA ALA A 211 8.22 5.76 0.46
C ALA A 211 7.87 5.06 1.77
N THR A 212 7.05 4.01 1.70
CA THR A 212 6.54 3.28 2.86
C THR A 212 7.25 1.94 3.03
N HIS A 213 7.42 1.50 4.28
CA HIS A 213 8.23 0.37 4.71
C HIS A 213 9.73 0.62 4.59
N VAL A 214 10.28 0.62 3.37
CA VAL A 214 11.69 0.90 3.09
C VAL A 214 12.61 -0.03 3.89
N GLN A 215 12.35 -1.34 3.79
CA GLN A 215 13.01 -2.35 4.62
C GLN A 215 14.43 -2.67 4.12
N MET A 216 14.60 -2.77 2.80
CA MET A 216 15.90 -3.00 2.16
C MET A 216 16.27 -1.81 1.29
N VAL A 217 17.43 -1.22 1.55
CA VAL A 217 17.93 -0.06 0.81
C VAL A 217 19.36 -0.31 0.37
N HIS A 218 19.57 -0.33 -0.94
CA HIS A 218 20.91 -0.41 -1.52
C HIS A 218 21.75 0.82 -1.09
N PRO A 219 23.04 0.67 -0.76
CA PRO A 219 23.89 1.77 -0.30
C PRO A 219 23.86 3.02 -1.19
N ASP A 220 23.85 2.81 -2.51
CA ASP A 220 23.85 3.89 -3.51
C ASP A 220 22.57 4.73 -3.50
N ASP A 221 21.45 4.17 -3.02
CA ASP A 221 20.15 4.84 -3.03
C ASP A 221 19.90 5.66 -1.76
N ARG A 222 20.72 5.49 -0.71
CA ARG A 222 20.50 6.14 0.60
C ARG A 222 20.48 7.67 0.55
N LYS A 223 21.36 8.27 -0.25
CA LYS A 223 21.44 9.75 -0.38
C LYS A 223 20.27 10.32 -1.17
N ARG A 224 19.72 9.54 -2.11
CA ARG A 224 18.65 9.97 -3.01
C ARG A 224 17.38 10.36 -2.24
N PHE A 225 17.08 9.73 -1.11
CA PHE A 225 15.93 10.13 -0.27
C PHE A 225 15.97 11.61 0.13
N GLY A 226 17.15 12.10 0.56
CA GLY A 226 17.33 13.50 0.93
C GLY A 226 17.36 14.43 -0.29
N GLU A 227 18.07 14.03 -1.35
CA GLU A 227 18.18 14.81 -2.59
C GLU A 227 16.84 14.99 -3.30
N LEU A 228 15.98 13.98 -3.23
CA LEU A 228 14.66 13.97 -3.87
C LEU A 228 13.53 14.41 -2.94
N ASN A 229 13.83 14.83 -1.70
CA ASN A 229 12.83 15.21 -0.71
C ASN A 229 11.73 14.14 -0.55
N VAL A 230 12.15 12.89 -0.38
CA VAL A 230 11.26 11.73 -0.16
C VAL A 230 11.05 11.53 1.34
N ILE A 231 9.79 11.44 1.75
CA ILE A 231 9.40 11.11 3.12
C ILE A 231 9.51 9.61 3.31
N VAL A 232 10.27 9.17 4.32
CA VAL A 232 10.33 7.75 4.70
C VAL A 232 9.29 7.49 5.79
N GLN A 233 8.33 6.62 5.50
CA GLN A 233 7.37 6.11 6.48
C GLN A 233 7.69 4.64 6.78
N THR A 234 8.40 4.40 7.87
CA THR A 234 8.84 3.04 8.26
C THR A 234 8.21 2.59 9.56
N THR A 235 8.23 1.27 9.82
CA THR A 235 7.67 0.64 11.02
C THR A 235 8.79 0.06 11.86
N ALA A 236 9.27 0.82 12.85
CA ALA A 236 10.43 0.44 13.66
C ALA A 236 10.28 -0.93 14.35
N ASN A 237 9.05 -1.36 14.68
CA ASN A 237 8.81 -2.67 15.28
C ASN A 237 9.21 -3.84 14.38
N TRP A 238 9.32 -3.66 13.07
CA TRP A 238 9.80 -4.72 12.17
C TRP A 238 11.29 -5.04 12.36
N ALA A 239 12.07 -4.12 12.95
CA ALA A 239 13.45 -4.41 13.32
C ALA A 239 13.59 -5.40 14.49
N ASN A 240 12.51 -5.67 15.23
CA ASN A 240 12.52 -6.52 16.43
C ASN A 240 12.27 -8.01 16.17
N TYR A 241 12.05 -8.42 14.90
CA TYR A 241 11.77 -9.82 14.53
C TYR A 241 12.98 -10.56 13.95
N GLN A 242 14.21 -10.13 14.25
CA GLN A 242 15.43 -10.82 13.85
C GLN A 242 15.83 -11.95 14.81
#